data_AF-A0A2I0U9J9-F1
#
_entry.id   AF-A0A2I0U9J9-F1
#
_cell.length_a   1.000
_cell.length_b   1.000
_cell.length_c   1.000
_cell.angle_alpha   90.00
_cell.angle_beta   90.00
_cell.angle_gamma   90.00
#
_symmetry.space_group_name_H-M   'P 1'
#
loop_
_entity.id
_entity.type
_entity.pdbx_description
1 polymer ?
#
loop_
_entity_poly.entity_id
_entity_poly.type
_entity_poly.pdbx_seq_one_letter_code
_entity_poly.pdbx_strand_id
1 'polypeptide(L)'
;MLDLVLTNKVGLVGNLKLKGSLGCSDQEMLEFKILRAVRRAHNKLSILDFRRADFGLFRDLLGRVPWDKALEGRGTQKSLLVLKDQFLQAQKQCIPTKSKSGKNARKPVWMNKELLDKFKHNREAYRRWKQGQVAWDEYREIVQADRDQVRKAKVQIELNLARDIKGNKQSFYSQHQ
;
A
#
# COMPACT_ATOMS: atom_id res chain seq x y z
N MET A 1 26.22 -15.65 -3.68
CA MET A 1 25.18 -15.19 -4.64
C MET A 1 25.53 -13.74 -4.98
N LEU A 2 25.61 -13.37 -6.26
CA LEU A 2 26.10 -12.05 -6.70
C LEU A 2 24.95 -11.02 -6.77
N ASP A 3 25.19 -9.80 -6.28
CA ASP A 3 24.27 -8.67 -6.42
C ASP A 3 24.68 -7.77 -7.61
N LEU A 4 23.79 -7.58 -8.58
CA LEU A 4 24.03 -6.76 -9.79
C LEU A 4 23.09 -5.54 -9.85
N VAL A 5 23.63 -4.40 -10.31
CA VAL A 5 22.85 -3.21 -10.68
C VAL A 5 22.87 -3.08 -12.20
N LEU A 6 21.75 -3.37 -12.86
CA LEU A 6 21.59 -3.24 -14.31
C LEU A 6 20.92 -1.90 -14.66
N THR A 7 21.42 -1.20 -15.68
CA THR A 7 20.82 0.03 -16.20
C THR A 7 20.78 -0.01 -17.72
N ASN A 8 19.69 0.47 -18.31
CA ASN A 8 19.53 0.62 -19.76
C ASN A 8 19.96 1.99 -20.29
N LYS A 9 20.51 2.84 -19.41
CA LYS A 9 20.98 4.19 -19.75
C LYS A 9 22.38 4.40 -19.18
N VAL A 10 23.32 4.68 -20.07
CA VAL A 10 24.70 5.05 -19.74
C VAL A 10 24.68 6.33 -18.90
N GLY A 11 25.44 6.36 -17.80
CA GLY A 11 25.54 7.52 -16.90
C GLY A 11 24.37 7.71 -15.93
N LEU A 12 23.34 6.85 -15.96
CA LEU A 12 22.21 6.94 -15.01
C LEU A 12 22.62 6.59 -13.57
N VAL A 13 23.58 5.68 -13.44
CA VAL A 13 24.10 5.18 -12.16
C VAL A 13 25.54 5.67 -12.00
N GLY A 14 25.85 6.27 -10.86
CA GLY A 14 27.21 6.67 -10.51
C GLY A 14 27.51 6.44 -9.02
N ASN A 15 28.77 6.55 -8.62
CA ASN A 15 29.23 6.36 -7.23
C ASN A 15 28.84 5.00 -6.61
N LEU A 16 29.06 3.90 -7.33
CA LEU A 16 28.89 2.54 -6.79
C LEU A 16 29.97 2.25 -5.74
N LYS A 17 29.57 1.85 -4.53
CA LYS A 17 30.43 1.50 -3.40
C LYS A 17 29.87 0.30 -2.67
N LEU A 18 30.74 -0.54 -2.13
CA LEU A 18 30.37 -1.57 -1.16
C LEU A 18 30.40 -0.95 0.24
N LYS A 19 29.40 -1.27 1.06
CA LYS A 19 29.17 -0.67 2.38
C LYS A 19 29.22 -1.70 3.52
N GLY A 20 29.66 -2.93 3.23
CA GLY A 20 29.76 -4.03 4.19
C GLY A 20 28.48 -4.87 4.30
N SER A 21 28.50 -5.88 5.19
CA SER A 21 27.45 -6.89 5.29
C SER A 21 26.18 -6.40 5.98
N LEU A 22 25.03 -6.92 5.54
CA LEU A 22 23.71 -6.61 6.11
C LEU A 22 23.34 -7.64 7.19
N GLY A 23 23.87 -7.46 8.42
CA GLY A 23 23.65 -8.41 9.53
C GLY A 23 24.56 -9.64 9.44
N CYS A 24 24.05 -10.83 9.82
CA CYS A 24 24.80 -12.10 9.69
C CYS A 24 24.78 -12.65 8.25
N SER A 25 24.44 -11.84 7.26
CA SER A 25 24.40 -12.28 5.87
C SER A 25 25.80 -12.14 5.25
N ASP A 26 26.19 -13.12 4.46
CA ASP A 26 27.43 -13.09 3.66
C ASP A 26 27.35 -12.11 2.47
N GLN A 27 26.25 -11.35 2.34
CA GLN A 27 26.03 -10.39 1.26
C GLN A 27 26.45 -8.98 1.66
N GLU A 28 27.23 -8.33 0.79
CA GLU A 28 27.67 -6.94 0.95
C GLU A 28 26.68 -5.95 0.31
N MET A 29 26.39 -4.87 1.03
CA MET A 29 25.47 -3.84 0.58
C MET A 29 26.11 -2.93 -0.48
N LEU A 30 25.43 -2.75 -1.62
CA LEU A 30 25.81 -1.80 -2.66
C LEU A 30 25.14 -0.43 -2.42
N GLU A 31 25.95 0.63 -2.27
CA GLU A 31 25.52 2.03 -2.32
C GLU A 31 25.82 2.62 -3.70
N PHE A 32 24.83 3.23 -4.36
CA PHE A 32 25.01 3.93 -5.62
C PHE A 32 24.10 5.17 -5.70
N LYS A 33 24.37 6.08 -6.63
CA LYS A 33 23.55 7.25 -6.94
C LYS A 33 22.85 7.07 -8.27
N ILE A 34 21.54 7.28 -8.30
CA ILE A 34 20.76 7.40 -9.54
C ILE A 34 20.56 8.87 -9.85
N LEU A 35 21.03 9.32 -11.02
CA LEU A 35 20.80 10.68 -11.50
C LEU A 35 19.44 10.76 -12.18
N ARG A 36 18.41 11.22 -11.44
CA ARG A 36 17.05 11.36 -11.99
C ARG A 36 16.43 12.70 -11.60
N ALA A 37 15.91 13.43 -12.58
CA ALA A 37 14.98 14.53 -12.34
C ALA A 37 13.65 13.97 -11.81
N VAL A 38 13.33 14.22 -10.54
CA VAL A 38 12.09 13.73 -9.92
C VAL A 38 10.99 14.78 -10.09
N ARG A 39 10.09 14.57 -11.06
CA ARG A 39 8.76 15.22 -11.04
C ARG A 39 7.84 14.37 -10.15
N ARG A 40 7.41 14.91 -9.01
CA ARG A 40 6.34 14.28 -8.21
C ARG A 40 5.03 14.49 -8.94
N ALA A 41 4.60 13.50 -9.72
CA ALA A 41 3.23 13.45 -10.19
C ALA A 41 2.31 13.19 -8.99
N HIS A 42 1.38 14.12 -8.72
CA HIS A 42 0.29 13.87 -7.80
C HIS A 42 -0.70 12.94 -8.50
N ASN A 43 -0.48 11.63 -8.39
CA ASN A 43 -1.43 10.64 -8.88
C ASN A 43 -2.67 10.71 -7.99
N LYS A 44 -3.72 11.40 -8.46
CA LYS A 44 -5.05 11.33 -7.86
C LYS A 44 -5.58 9.92 -8.10
N LEU A 45 -5.30 9.00 -7.19
CA LEU A 45 -5.85 7.65 -7.26
C LEU A 45 -7.35 7.73 -6.93
N SER A 46 -8.22 7.36 -7.88
CA SER A 46 -9.65 7.19 -7.63
C SER A 46 -9.90 5.79 -7.07
N ILE A 47 -10.53 5.71 -5.89
CA ILE A 47 -10.97 4.44 -5.30
C ILE A 47 -12.49 4.44 -5.17
N LEU A 48 -13.10 3.26 -5.22
CA LEU A 48 -14.55 3.14 -5.04
C LEU A 48 -14.93 3.35 -3.58
N ASP A 49 -16.00 4.12 -3.35
CA ASP A 49 -16.50 4.44 -2.02
C ASP A 49 -17.69 3.56 -1.64
N PHE A 50 -17.39 2.31 -1.26
CA PHE A 50 -18.38 1.32 -0.83
C PHE A 50 -19.27 1.76 0.33
N ARG A 51 -18.87 2.78 1.11
CA ARG A 51 -19.73 3.35 2.18
C ARG A 51 -20.95 4.08 1.64
N ARG A 52 -20.85 4.61 0.42
CA ARG A 52 -21.91 5.35 -0.26
C ARG A 52 -22.51 4.55 -1.41
N ALA A 53 -22.23 3.24 -1.46
CA ALA A 53 -22.75 2.37 -2.48
C ALA A 53 -24.26 2.16 -2.29
N ASP A 54 -25.01 2.23 -3.38
CA ASP A 54 -26.41 1.80 -3.40
C ASP A 54 -26.49 0.31 -3.75
N PHE A 55 -26.54 -0.51 -2.70
CA PHE A 55 -26.66 -1.97 -2.86
C PHE A 55 -28.06 -2.42 -3.28
N GLY A 56 -29.09 -1.57 -3.12
CA GLY A 56 -30.43 -1.83 -3.61
C GLY A 56 -30.42 -1.76 -5.14
N LEU A 57 -29.99 -0.62 -5.68
CA LEU A 57 -29.84 -0.41 -7.11
C LEU A 57 -28.89 -1.44 -7.74
N PHE A 58 -27.79 -1.79 -7.07
CA PHE A 58 -26.85 -2.79 -7.58
C PHE A 58 -27.49 -4.16 -7.77
N ARG A 59 -28.32 -4.58 -6.81
CA ARG A 59 -29.08 -5.84 -6.89
C ARG A 59 -30.12 -5.80 -7.99
N ASP A 60 -30.83 -4.68 -8.10
CA ASP A 60 -31.87 -4.51 -9.12
C ASP A 60 -31.28 -4.54 -10.53
N LEU A 61 -30.14 -3.89 -10.76
CA LEU A 61 -29.45 -3.92 -12.05
C LEU A 61 -29.03 -5.34 -12.44
N LEU A 62 -28.48 -6.12 -11.51
CA LEU A 62 -28.11 -7.51 -11.78
C LEU A 62 -29.31 -8.45 -11.89
N GLY A 63 -30.38 -8.19 -11.13
CA GLY A 63 -31.62 -8.97 -11.18
C GLY A 63 -32.41 -8.78 -12.47
N ARG A 64 -32.24 -7.63 -13.14
CA ARG A 64 -32.89 -7.32 -14.43
C ARG A 64 -32.19 -7.95 -15.64
N VAL A 65 -30.98 -8.48 -15.47
CA VAL A 65 -30.25 -9.12 -16.58
C VAL A 65 -30.94 -10.47 -16.89
N PRO A 66 -31.35 -10.72 -18.14
CA PRO A 66 -31.92 -12.00 -18.54
C PRO A 66 -30.79 -13.04 -18.67
N TRP A 67 -30.33 -13.56 -17.53
CA TRP A 67 -29.16 -14.44 -17.42
C TRP A 67 -29.27 -15.68 -18.30
N ASP A 68 -30.47 -16.24 -18.42
CA ASP A 68 -30.72 -17.43 -19.25
C ASP A 68 -30.27 -17.19 -20.69
N LYS A 69 -30.68 -16.08 -21.29
CA LYS A 69 -30.28 -15.68 -22.65
C LYS A 69 -28.85 -15.17 -22.73
N ALA A 70 -28.40 -14.48 -21.67
CA ALA A 70 -27.07 -13.91 -21.64
C ALA A 70 -25.97 -14.99 -21.60
N LEU A 71 -26.28 -16.17 -21.04
CA LEU A 71 -25.35 -17.28 -20.86
C LEU A 71 -25.61 -18.46 -21.80
N GLU A 72 -26.75 -18.48 -22.51
CA GLU A 72 -27.14 -19.54 -23.45
C GLU A 72 -26.06 -19.83 -24.50
N GLY A 73 -25.74 -21.12 -24.68
CA GLY A 73 -24.78 -21.58 -25.69
C GLY A 73 -23.33 -21.12 -25.45
N ARG A 74 -23.02 -20.45 -24.34
CA ARG A 74 -21.67 -19.97 -24.02
C ARG A 74 -20.93 -20.96 -23.13
N GLY A 75 -19.68 -21.25 -23.50
CA GLY A 75 -18.76 -21.97 -22.63
C GLY A 75 -18.36 -21.16 -21.40
N THR A 76 -17.87 -21.84 -20.36
CA THR A 76 -17.57 -21.29 -19.02
C THR A 76 -16.77 -19.99 -19.04
N GLN A 77 -15.73 -19.89 -19.87
CA GLN A 77 -14.92 -18.66 -19.94
C GLN A 77 -15.69 -17.47 -20.55
N LYS A 78 -16.47 -17.70 -21.60
CA LYS A 78 -17.28 -16.64 -22.24
C LYS A 78 -18.39 -16.18 -21.29
N SER A 79 -19.03 -17.11 -20.59
CA SER A 79 -20.03 -16.83 -19.55
C SER A 79 -19.45 -16.00 -18.39
N LEU A 80 -18.23 -16.32 -17.93
CA LEU A 80 -17.54 -15.57 -16.88
C LEU A 80 -17.23 -14.13 -17.30
N LEU A 81 -16.86 -13.90 -18.56
CA LEU A 81 -16.60 -12.56 -19.08
C LEU A 81 -17.88 -11.72 -19.13
N VAL A 82 -19.01 -12.30 -19.55
CA VAL A 82 -20.31 -11.62 -19.57
C VAL A 82 -20.72 -11.23 -18.14
N LEU A 83 -20.57 -12.15 -17.18
CA LEU A 83 -20.85 -11.87 -15.78
C LEU A 83 -19.97 -10.75 -15.23
N LYS A 84 -18.66 -10.80 -15.52
CA LYS A 84 -17.71 -9.78 -15.09
C LYS A 84 -18.05 -8.40 -15.67
N ASP A 85 -18.43 -8.33 -16.94
CA ASP A 85 -18.79 -7.07 -17.57
C ASP A 85 -20.06 -6.48 -16.93
N GLN A 86 -21.13 -7.26 -16.82
CA GLN A 86 -22.38 -6.82 -16.19
C GLN A 86 -22.17 -6.36 -14.74
N PHE A 87 -21.36 -7.10 -13.98
CA PHE A 87 -20.99 -6.73 -12.63
C PHE A 87 -20.23 -5.39 -12.58
N LEU A 88 -19.24 -5.20 -13.45
CA LEU A 88 -18.47 -3.95 -13.50
C LEU A 88 -19.31 -2.77 -13.96
N GLN A 89 -20.27 -2.98 -14.86
CA GLN A 89 -21.22 -1.95 -15.29
C GLN A 89 -22.13 -1.53 -14.14
N ALA A 90 -22.74 -2.50 -13.44
CA ALA A 90 -23.54 -2.21 -12.24
C ALA A 90 -22.70 -1.51 -11.16
N GLN A 91 -21.45 -1.93 -10.98
CA GLN A 91 -20.53 -1.36 -9.99
C GLN A 91 -20.22 0.11 -10.27
N LYS A 92 -20.03 0.47 -11.54
CA LYS A 92 -19.80 1.86 -11.96
C LYS A 92 -21.02 2.76 -11.71
N GLN A 93 -22.23 2.23 -11.85
CA GLN A 93 -23.46 3.01 -11.66
C GLN A 93 -23.81 3.17 -10.18
N CYS A 94 -23.55 2.14 -9.37
CA CYS A 94 -24.03 2.11 -7.98
C CYS A 94 -22.99 2.57 -6.96
N ILE A 95 -21.70 2.56 -7.30
CA ILE A 95 -20.62 2.85 -6.36
C ILE A 95 -19.86 4.10 -6.79
N PRO A 96 -20.06 5.24 -6.11
CA PRO A 96 -19.33 6.46 -6.44
C PRO A 96 -17.84 6.31 -6.18
N THR A 97 -17.01 6.98 -6.97
CA THR A 97 -15.56 7.04 -6.76
C THR A 97 -15.19 8.21 -5.84
N LYS A 98 -14.28 7.99 -4.90
CA LYS A 98 -13.63 9.04 -4.10
C LYS A 98 -12.16 9.20 -4.50
N SER A 99 -11.68 10.43 -4.51
CA SER A 99 -10.26 10.72 -4.71
C SER A 99 -9.47 10.41 -3.44
N LYS A 100 -8.49 9.50 -3.52
CA LYS A 100 -7.49 9.30 -2.47
C LYS A 100 -6.46 10.42 -2.57
N SER A 101 -6.87 11.64 -2.20
CA SER A 101 -5.92 12.75 -2.09
C SER A 101 -5.06 12.52 -0.85
N GLY A 102 -3.73 12.51 -1.00
CA GLY A 102 -2.80 12.29 0.10
C GLY A 102 -2.86 13.34 1.22
N LYS A 103 -3.63 14.43 1.04
CA LYS A 103 -3.80 15.50 2.02
C LYS A 103 -4.86 15.18 3.09
N ASN A 104 -5.86 14.35 2.76
CA ASN A 104 -6.98 14.02 3.65
C ASN A 104 -7.09 12.51 3.93
N ALA A 105 -6.01 11.75 3.70
CA ALA A 105 -5.97 10.35 4.12
C ALA A 105 -6.10 10.34 5.65
N ARG A 106 -7.28 9.93 6.13
CA ARG A 106 -7.56 9.74 7.56
C ARG A 106 -6.40 8.93 8.11
N LYS A 107 -5.71 9.49 9.11
CA LYS A 107 -4.53 8.89 9.73
C LYS A 107 -4.85 7.42 10.03
N PRO A 108 -3.99 6.46 9.63
CA PRO A 108 -4.23 5.05 9.95
C PRO A 108 -4.43 4.90 11.44
N VAL A 109 -5.38 4.06 11.86
CA VAL A 109 -5.79 3.97 13.27
C VAL A 109 -4.64 3.50 14.18
N TRP A 110 -3.72 2.69 13.63
CA TRP A 110 -2.49 2.28 14.32
C TRP A 110 -1.48 3.41 14.53
N MET A 111 -1.59 4.52 13.80
CA MET A 111 -0.63 5.60 13.84
C MET A 111 -1.04 6.58 14.95
N ASN A 112 -0.42 6.48 16.12
CA ASN A 112 -0.61 7.41 17.24
C ASN A 112 0.37 8.60 17.15
N LYS A 113 0.31 9.55 18.11
CA LYS A 113 1.18 10.75 18.10
C LYS A 113 2.64 10.39 18.37
N GLU A 114 2.87 9.43 19.27
CA GLU A 114 4.19 8.95 19.65
C GLU A 114 4.96 8.31 18.47
N LEU A 115 4.30 7.47 17.68
CA LEU A 115 4.87 6.87 16.46
C LEU A 115 5.19 7.93 15.40
N LEU A 116 4.38 8.99 15.31
CA LEU A 116 4.65 10.10 14.40
C LEU A 116 5.94 10.84 14.78
N ASP A 117 6.14 11.10 16.07
CA ASP A 117 7.33 11.78 16.56
C ASP A 117 8.57 10.89 16.38
N LYS A 118 8.45 9.57 16.56
CA LYS A 118 9.50 8.60 16.20
C LYS A 118 9.84 8.63 14.71
N PHE A 119 8.85 8.72 13.81
CA PHE A 119 9.13 8.87 12.38
C PHE A 119 9.84 10.19 12.02
N LYS A 120 9.60 11.28 12.75
CA LYS A 120 10.38 12.52 12.59
C LYS A 120 11.82 12.30 13.02
N HIS A 121 12.02 11.66 14.17
CA HIS A 121 13.36 11.32 14.67
C HIS A 121 14.13 10.41 13.69
N ASN A 122 13.47 9.40 13.12
CA ASN A 122 14.06 8.54 12.10
C ASN A 122 14.43 9.31 10.82
N ARG A 123 13.58 10.25 10.39
CA ARG A 123 13.90 11.13 9.26
C ARG A 123 15.14 11.99 9.54
N GLU A 124 15.30 12.47 10.77
CA GLU A 124 16.50 13.20 11.20
C GLU A 124 17.73 12.29 11.26
N ALA A 125 17.60 11.08 11.82
CA ALA A 125 18.66 10.08 11.85
C ALA A 125 19.12 9.72 10.44
N TYR A 126 18.19 9.53 9.49
CA TYR A 126 18.49 9.33 8.08
C TYR A 126 19.27 10.50 7.47
N ARG A 127 18.88 11.75 7.79
CA ARG A 127 19.60 12.94 7.30
C ARG A 127 21.02 12.99 7.84
N ARG A 128 21.20 12.75 9.14
CA ARG A 128 22.53 12.74 9.80
C ARG A 128 23.43 11.64 9.21
N TRP A 129 22.91 10.42 9.07
CA TRP A 129 23.63 9.33 8.40
C TRP A 129 23.98 9.66 6.96
N LYS A 130 23.05 10.23 6.18
CA LYS A 130 23.31 10.57 4.78
C LYS A 130 24.35 11.68 4.62
N GLN A 131 24.50 12.53 5.64
CA GLN A 131 25.53 13.57 5.74
C GLN A 131 26.85 13.06 6.34
N GLY A 132 26.94 11.78 6.71
CA GLY A 132 28.15 11.18 7.29
C GLY A 132 28.39 11.55 8.76
N GLN A 133 27.39 12.12 9.45
CA GLN A 133 27.50 12.54 10.85
C GLN A 133 27.27 11.41 11.85
N VAL A 134 26.68 10.30 11.39
CA VAL A 134 26.26 9.17 12.22
C VAL A 134 26.67 7.89 11.50
N ALA A 135 27.22 6.93 12.25
CA ALA A 135 27.60 5.63 11.70
C ALA A 135 26.40 4.87 11.17
N TRP A 136 26.62 3.93 10.24
CA TRP A 136 25.54 3.10 9.71
C TRP A 136 24.85 2.28 10.80
N ASP A 137 25.61 1.75 11.75
CA ASP A 137 25.10 0.88 12.81
C ASP A 137 24.13 1.62 13.75
N GLU A 138 24.47 2.84 14.14
CA GLU A 138 23.59 3.71 14.94
C GLU A 138 22.28 4.03 14.21
N TYR A 139 22.34 4.37 12.92
CA TYR A 139 21.12 4.58 12.12
C TYR A 139 20.30 3.30 11.97
N ARG A 140 20.96 2.15 11.80
CA ARG A 140 20.33 0.85 11.63
C ARG A 140 19.54 0.46 12.87
N GLU A 141 20.09 0.62 14.06
CA GLU A 141 19.42 0.32 15.33
C GLU A 141 18.12 1.12 15.48
N ILE A 142 18.16 2.42 15.18
CA ILE A 142 16.99 3.31 15.21
C ILE A 142 15.90 2.82 14.24
N VAL A 143 16.28 2.48 13.01
CA VAL A 143 15.33 1.98 12.00
C VAL A 143 14.72 0.64 12.42
N GLN A 144 15.51 -0.24 13.03
CA GLN A 144 15.07 -1.56 13.45
C GLN A 144 14.07 -1.46 14.61
N ALA A 145 14.40 -0.67 15.63
CA ALA A 145 13.51 -0.40 16.76
C ALA A 145 12.17 0.19 16.30
N ASP A 146 12.20 1.16 15.38
CA ASP A 146 10.98 1.77 14.84
C ASP A 146 10.11 0.78 14.06
N ARG A 147 10.72 -0.10 13.26
CA ARG A 147 9.99 -1.16 12.54
C ARG A 147 9.27 -2.10 13.49
N ASP A 148 9.92 -2.50 14.58
CA ASP A 148 9.33 -3.37 15.59
C ASP A 148 8.17 -2.70 16.31
N GLN A 149 8.28 -1.41 16.61
CA GLN A 149 7.20 -0.64 17.22
C GLN A 149 5.98 -0.52 16.29
N VAL A 150 6.21 -0.26 15.00
CA VAL A 150 5.13 -0.25 13.99
C VAL A 150 4.46 -1.61 13.89
N ARG A 151 5.24 -2.70 13.94
CA ARG A 151 4.72 -4.07 13.93
C ARG A 151 3.84 -4.32 15.15
N LYS A 152 4.31 -3.99 16.35
CA LYS A 152 3.55 -4.12 17.61
C LYS A 152 2.25 -3.32 17.59
N ALA A 153 2.28 -2.06 17.13
CA ALA A 153 1.09 -1.21 17.05
C ALA A 153 0.03 -1.76 16.09
N LYS A 154 0.44 -2.32 14.95
CA LYS A 154 -0.47 -2.97 14.01
C LYS A 154 -1.13 -4.21 14.62
N VAL A 155 -0.32 -5.10 15.22
CA VAL A 155 -0.81 -6.32 15.88
C VAL A 155 -1.81 -5.97 17.00
N GLN A 156 -1.52 -4.93 17.79
CA GLN A 156 -2.42 -4.50 18.86
C GLN A 156 -3.78 -4.04 18.33
N ILE A 157 -3.80 -3.30 17.21
CA ILE A 157 -5.03 -2.85 16.57
C ILE A 157 -5.82 -4.04 16.02
N GLU A 158 -5.15 -4.99 15.37
CA GLU A 158 -5.78 -6.22 14.85
C GLU A 158 -6.39 -7.05 15.99
N LEU A 159 -5.69 -7.19 17.12
CA LEU A 159 -6.20 -7.88 18.32
C LEU A 159 -7.42 -7.18 18.92
N ASN A 160 -7.40 -5.86 19.02
CA ASN A 160 -8.55 -5.08 19.50
C ASN A 160 -9.74 -5.24 18.55
N LEU A 161 -9.49 -5.21 17.24
CA LEU A 161 -10.52 -5.39 16.22
C LEU A 161 -11.15 -6.77 16.29
N ALA A 162 -10.35 -7.83 16.46
CA ALA A 162 -10.79 -9.21 16.59
C ALA A 162 -11.69 -9.43 17.83
N ARG A 163 -11.40 -8.72 18.93
CA ARG A 163 -12.19 -8.77 20.16
C ARG A 163 -13.57 -8.12 20.01
N ASP A 164 -13.66 -7.04 19.22
CA ASP A 164 -14.88 -6.24 19.04
C ASP A 164 -15.83 -6.76 17.93
N ILE A 165 -15.47 -7.85 17.23
CA ILE A 165 -16.29 -8.46 16.15
C ILE A 165 -17.69 -8.86 16.64
N LYS A 166 -17.84 -9.21 17.93
CA LYS A 166 -19.13 -9.62 18.51
C LYS A 166 -20.12 -8.47 18.68
N GLY A 167 -19.66 -7.21 18.72
CA GLY A 167 -20.51 -6.03 18.98
C GLY A 167 -20.65 -5.04 17.84
N ASN A 168 -19.74 -5.00 16.85
CA ASN A 168 -19.74 -3.95 15.83
C ASN A 168 -19.20 -4.40 14.46
N LYS A 169 -20.06 -5.05 13.65
CA LYS A 169 -19.71 -5.57 12.30
C LYS A 169 -19.25 -4.49 11.30
N GLN A 170 -19.49 -3.20 11.58
CA GLN A 170 -19.25 -2.09 10.65
C GLN A 170 -17.82 -1.50 10.74
N SER A 171 -17.11 -1.74 11.85
CA SER A 171 -15.74 -1.26 12.05
C SER A 171 -14.71 -2.01 11.20
N PHE A 172 -14.96 -3.29 10.92
CA PHE A 172 -14.06 -4.17 10.16
C PHE A 172 -13.85 -3.69 8.72
N TYR A 173 -14.94 -3.32 8.03
CA TYR A 173 -14.89 -2.80 6.65
C TYR A 173 -14.29 -1.40 6.53
N SER A 174 -14.11 -0.70 7.66
CA SER A 174 -13.58 0.67 7.70
C SER A 174 -12.05 0.74 7.69
N GLN A 175 -11.34 -0.34 8.03
CA GLN A 175 -9.89 -0.36 8.30
C GLN A 175 -9.05 -0.85 7.11
N HIS A 176 -9.64 -1.57 6.14
CA HIS A 176 -8.92 -2.18 5.01
C HIS A 176 -8.99 -1.38 3.68
N GLN A 177 -9.18 -0.05 3.71
CA GLN A 177 -9.41 0.81 2.52
C GLN A 177 -8.34 1.90 2.26
#